data_AF-A0A3L8D4Q7-F1
#
_entry.id   AF-A0A3L8D4Q7-F1
#
_cell.length_a   1.000
_cell.length_b   1.000
_cell.length_c   1.000
_cell.angle_alpha   90.00
_cell.angle_beta   90.00
_cell.angle_gamma   90.00
#
_symmetry.space_group_name_H-M   'P 1'
#
loop_
_entity.id
_entity.type
_entity.pdbx_description
1 polymer ?
#
loop_
_entity_poly.entity_id
_entity_poly.type
_entity_poly.pdbx_seq_one_letter_code
_entity_poly.pdbx_strand_id
1 'polypeptide(L)'
;MVGNWFKNFRDGDFSLANEPRGRPKTKILMLEDLSLQGFVMKGSKILDYPHVSLALRCLGELHAYSFVIRAANPEMFEKFQRMQEPLVDENFYNNNAFRSKELAKVVIKALADEDEHYVKRVQQFADNVKDNMCSAVDGTLAEPYAVVNHGDAWTNNILFKYDKETRSKYYDQLIHEYYETLSKYLRKCGYDPDILFPYEALSQQFIKFGKFAAGMALYVLHLFSIEDADIGIMNDNTVLFERLQTDSFYRSMVKGTFKDLVDRNYL
;
A
#
# COMPACT_ATOMS: atom_id res chain seq x y z
N MET A 1 24.51 7.40 -9.96
CA MET A 1 25.05 6.03 -9.81
C MET A 1 23.89 5.14 -9.43
N VAL A 2 23.57 4.14 -10.26
CA VAL A 2 22.62 3.09 -9.90
C VAL A 2 23.33 2.24 -8.84
N GLY A 3 22.80 2.20 -7.62
CA GLY A 3 23.34 1.35 -6.57
C GLY A 3 23.36 -0.10 -7.05
N ASN A 4 24.47 -0.79 -6.84
CA ASN A 4 24.55 -2.21 -7.14
C ASN A 4 23.88 -2.95 -5.96
N TRP A 5 22.54 -3.02 -5.98
CA TRP A 5 21.72 -3.38 -4.81
C TRP A 5 21.85 -4.84 -4.34
N PHE A 6 22.59 -5.69 -5.06
CA PHE A 6 22.80 -7.08 -4.69
C PHE A 6 24.22 -7.54 -5.04
N LYS A 7 25.23 -7.10 -4.28
CA LYS A 7 26.61 -7.59 -4.47
C LYS A 7 26.78 -9.06 -4.07
N ASN A 8 25.95 -9.56 -3.15
CA ASN A 8 26.04 -10.91 -2.61
C ASN A 8 24.66 -11.59 -2.59
N PHE A 9 24.22 -12.09 -3.74
CA PHE A 9 23.01 -12.90 -3.86
C PHE A 9 23.36 -14.39 -3.82
N ARG A 10 22.64 -15.17 -3.01
CA ARG A 10 22.69 -16.64 -3.02
C ARG A 10 21.28 -17.20 -2.89
N ASP A 11 20.79 -17.85 -3.93
CA ASP A 11 19.64 -18.73 -3.89
C ASP A 11 20.09 -20.20 -3.80
N GLY A 12 19.34 -21.02 -3.07
CA GLY A 12 19.71 -22.42 -2.89
C GLY A 12 18.64 -23.26 -2.21
N ASP A 13 18.61 -24.53 -2.56
CA ASP A 13 17.88 -25.56 -1.83
C ASP A 13 18.71 -25.97 -0.61
N PHE A 14 18.35 -25.49 0.58
CA PHE A 14 19.04 -25.87 1.81
C PHE A 14 18.20 -26.90 2.57
N SER A 15 18.82 -28.04 2.92
CA SER A 15 18.28 -28.92 3.96
C SER A 15 18.83 -28.48 5.30
N LEU A 16 17.96 -28.03 6.21
CA LEU A 16 18.35 -27.89 7.61
C LEU A 16 18.72 -29.29 8.14
N ALA A 17 19.79 -29.39 8.92
CA ALA A 17 20.46 -30.66 9.27
C ALA A 17 19.58 -31.68 10.05
N ASN A 18 18.32 -31.37 10.34
CA ASN A 18 17.38 -32.22 11.08
C ASN A 18 15.95 -32.23 10.50
N GLU A 19 15.73 -31.87 9.22
CA GLU A 19 14.38 -31.97 8.66
C GLU A 19 13.95 -33.43 8.43
N PRO A 20 12.76 -33.84 8.92
CA PRO A 20 12.21 -35.17 8.64
C PRO A 20 12.03 -35.36 7.13
N ARG A 21 12.49 -36.50 6.61
CA ARG A 21 12.40 -36.86 5.18
C ARG A 21 10.93 -36.82 4.74
N GLY A 22 10.56 -35.82 3.92
CA GLY A 22 9.21 -35.70 3.36
C GLY A 22 8.61 -34.30 3.34
N ARG A 23 9.23 -33.28 3.95
CA ARG A 23 8.80 -31.88 3.73
C ARG A 23 9.28 -31.35 2.37
N PRO A 24 8.48 -30.52 1.68
CA PRO A 24 8.95 -29.76 0.52
C PRO A 24 10.19 -28.95 0.93
N LYS A 25 11.22 -28.93 0.07
CA LYS A 25 12.43 -28.16 0.32
C LYS A 25 12.08 -26.69 0.60
N THR A 26 12.53 -26.18 1.75
CA THR A 26 12.39 -24.76 2.08
C THR A 26 13.29 -23.96 1.15
N LYS A 27 12.71 -23.12 0.28
CA LYS A 27 13.48 -22.13 -0.49
C LYS A 27 13.92 -21.03 0.46
N ILE A 28 15.22 -20.85 0.63
CA ILE A 28 15.77 -19.82 1.52
C ILE A 28 16.37 -18.71 0.67
N LEU A 29 15.98 -17.47 0.97
CA LEU A 29 16.60 -16.26 0.45
C LEU A 29 17.49 -15.66 1.54
N MET A 30 18.80 -15.59 1.28
CA MET A 30 19.75 -14.91 2.17
C MET A 30 20.16 -13.58 1.55
N LEU A 31 19.96 -12.50 2.31
CA LEU A 31 20.31 -11.14 1.92
C LEU A 31 21.41 -10.60 2.83
N GLU A 32 22.14 -9.59 2.34
CA GLU A 32 23.17 -8.91 3.13
C GLU A 32 22.56 -8.19 4.34
N ASP A 33 23.22 -8.30 5.49
CA ASP A 33 22.88 -7.52 6.69
C ASP A 33 23.44 -6.09 6.57
N LEU A 34 22.56 -5.15 6.24
CA LEU A 34 22.89 -3.75 6.08
C LEU A 34 23.12 -3.01 7.41
N SER A 35 22.78 -3.61 8.57
CA SER A 35 23.04 -2.97 9.87
C SER A 35 24.54 -2.71 10.09
N LEU A 36 25.39 -3.56 9.53
CA LEU A 36 26.85 -3.43 9.54
C LEU A 36 27.35 -2.21 8.75
N GLN A 37 26.55 -1.68 7.82
CA GLN A 37 26.84 -0.47 7.06
C GLN A 37 26.21 0.79 7.69
N GLY A 38 25.66 0.68 8.90
CA GLY A 38 25.06 1.79 9.64
C GLY A 38 23.61 2.11 9.25
N PHE A 39 22.96 1.25 8.46
CA PHE A 39 21.52 1.38 8.21
C PHE A 39 20.74 1.01 9.47
N VAL A 40 19.75 1.83 9.81
CA VAL A 40 18.91 1.65 11.00
C VAL A 40 17.44 1.59 10.61
N MET A 41 16.69 0.71 11.26
CA MET A 41 15.22 0.77 11.23
C MET A 41 14.78 1.93 12.09
N LYS A 42 14.21 2.97 11.47
CA LYS A 42 13.64 4.10 12.22
C LYS A 42 12.31 3.67 12.86
N GLY A 43 12.04 4.12 14.08
CA GLY A 43 10.75 3.88 14.74
C GLY A 43 9.58 4.37 13.87
N SER A 44 8.47 3.64 13.93
CA SER A 44 7.25 3.76 13.10
C SER A 44 6.56 5.14 13.08
N LYS A 45 7.09 6.13 13.81
CA LYS A 45 6.35 7.34 14.16
C LYS A 45 6.59 8.54 13.24
N ILE A 46 7.72 8.68 12.51
CA ILE A 46 7.98 9.92 11.73
C ILE A 46 8.90 9.71 10.50
N LEU A 47 8.40 10.05 9.31
CA LEU A 47 9.24 10.39 8.16
C LEU A 47 8.79 11.66 7.45
N ASP A 48 9.79 12.41 6.97
CA ASP A 48 9.65 13.66 6.26
C ASP A 48 9.51 13.45 4.74
N TYR A 49 9.30 14.56 4.02
CA TYR A 49 9.19 14.59 2.57
C TYR A 49 10.32 13.86 1.81
N PRO A 50 11.62 14.08 2.12
CA PRO A 50 12.73 13.42 1.43
C PRO A 50 12.64 11.90 1.34
N HIS A 51 12.16 11.24 2.40
CA HIS A 51 12.06 9.78 2.40
C HIS A 51 10.90 9.28 1.54
N VAL A 52 9.74 9.96 1.49
CA VAL A 52 8.65 9.55 0.57
C VAL A 52 9.05 9.74 -0.85
N SER A 53 9.65 10.90 -1.14
CA SER A 53 10.21 11.15 -2.45
C SER A 53 11.11 9.99 -2.87
N LEU A 54 12.07 9.57 -2.02
CA LEU A 54 12.95 8.45 -2.35
C LEU A 54 12.18 7.15 -2.61
N ALA A 55 11.27 6.76 -1.73
CA ALA A 55 10.51 5.52 -1.88
C ALA A 55 9.64 5.50 -3.15
N LEU A 56 8.90 6.59 -3.40
CA LEU A 56 8.07 6.71 -4.59
C LEU A 56 8.89 6.72 -5.87
N ARG A 57 10.09 7.33 -5.86
CA ARG A 57 11.03 7.23 -6.99
C ARG A 57 11.50 5.79 -7.19
N CYS A 58 11.81 5.04 -6.13
CA CYS A 58 12.16 3.62 -6.23
C CYS A 58 11.00 2.77 -6.79
N LEU A 59 9.76 3.02 -6.34
CA LEU A 59 8.57 2.34 -6.88
C LEU A 59 8.33 2.71 -8.35
N GLY A 60 8.51 3.98 -8.72
CA GLY A 60 8.41 4.43 -10.12
C GLY A 60 9.41 3.73 -11.02
N GLU A 61 10.66 3.56 -10.56
CA GLU A 61 11.67 2.77 -11.27
C GLU A 61 11.29 1.29 -11.39
N LEU A 62 10.85 0.65 -10.30
CA LEU A 62 10.40 -0.75 -10.30
C LEU A 62 9.25 -0.99 -11.29
N HIS A 63 8.25 -0.12 -11.27
CA HIS A 63 7.09 -0.23 -12.14
C HIS A 63 7.44 0.07 -13.61
N ALA A 64 8.39 0.99 -13.89
CA ALA A 64 8.91 1.18 -15.25
C ALA A 64 9.48 -0.12 -15.82
N TYR A 65 10.26 -0.88 -15.04
CA TYR A 65 10.80 -2.15 -15.51
C TYR A 65 9.72 -3.21 -15.77
N SER A 66 8.58 -3.16 -15.08
CA SER A 66 7.44 -4.03 -15.40
C SER A 66 6.92 -3.77 -16.82
N PHE A 67 6.73 -2.50 -17.19
CA PHE A 67 6.34 -2.10 -18.55
C PHE A 67 7.40 -2.47 -19.59
N VAL A 68 8.69 -2.28 -19.27
CA VAL A 68 9.80 -2.65 -20.16
C VAL A 68 9.84 -4.16 -20.41
N ILE A 69 9.73 -4.98 -19.36
CA ILE A 69 9.72 -6.44 -19.49
C ILE A 69 8.49 -6.88 -20.29
N ARG A 70 7.32 -6.30 -20.01
CA ARG A 70 6.08 -6.57 -20.75
C ARG A 70 6.25 -6.28 -22.24
N ALA A 71 6.85 -5.15 -22.61
CA ALA A 71 7.03 -4.77 -24.01
C ALA A 71 8.13 -5.56 -24.72
N ALA A 72 9.25 -5.84 -24.02
CA ALA A 72 10.40 -6.54 -24.59
C ALA A 72 10.24 -8.07 -24.60
N ASN A 73 9.53 -8.63 -23.62
CA ASN A 73 9.37 -10.07 -23.42
C ASN A 73 8.01 -10.40 -22.76
N PRO A 74 6.90 -10.38 -23.53
CA PRO A 74 5.57 -10.67 -23.03
C PRO A 74 5.43 -12.06 -22.37
N GLU A 75 6.12 -13.08 -22.90
CA GLU A 75 6.09 -14.45 -22.37
C GLU A 75 6.68 -14.52 -20.96
N MET A 76 7.77 -13.79 -20.70
CA MET A 76 8.31 -13.66 -19.35
C MET A 76 7.34 -12.91 -18.44
N PHE A 77 6.70 -11.85 -18.94
CA PHE A 77 5.75 -11.08 -18.16
C PHE A 77 4.50 -11.87 -17.76
N GLU A 78 4.03 -12.79 -18.62
CA GLU A 78 2.93 -13.70 -18.31
C GLU A 78 3.18 -14.53 -17.05
N LYS A 79 4.45 -14.85 -16.74
CA LYS A 79 4.80 -15.55 -15.50
C LYS A 79 4.51 -14.70 -14.26
N PHE A 80 4.70 -13.38 -14.34
CA PHE A 80 4.36 -12.46 -13.26
C PHE A 80 2.85 -12.26 -13.12
N GLN A 81 2.09 -12.28 -14.21
CA GLN A 81 0.62 -12.20 -14.18
C GLN A 81 -0.04 -13.37 -13.42
N ARG A 82 0.68 -14.49 -13.25
CA ARG A 82 0.22 -15.65 -12.48
C ARG A 82 0.47 -15.54 -10.97
N MET A 83 1.18 -14.51 -10.52
CA MET A 83 1.37 -14.26 -9.09
C MET A 83 0.03 -13.88 -8.45
N GLN A 84 -0.24 -14.44 -7.28
CA GLN A 84 -1.45 -14.16 -6.52
C GLN A 84 -1.10 -13.33 -5.30
N GLU A 85 -1.99 -12.40 -4.95
CA GLU A 85 -1.92 -11.64 -3.69
C GLU A 85 -2.11 -12.60 -2.50
N PRO A 86 -1.08 -12.79 -1.64
CA PRO A 86 -1.14 -13.81 -0.61
C PRO A 86 -1.88 -13.38 0.67
N LEU A 87 -2.06 -12.07 0.89
CA LEU A 87 -2.63 -11.55 2.15
C LEU A 87 -4.09 -11.14 2.01
N VAL A 88 -4.45 -10.58 0.87
CA VAL A 88 -5.75 -9.96 0.63
C VAL A 88 -6.55 -10.80 -0.38
N ASP A 89 -6.86 -12.04 0.02
CA ASP A 89 -7.65 -12.97 -0.78
C ASP A 89 -9.14 -13.01 -0.35
N GLU A 90 -9.93 -13.83 -1.04
CA GLU A 90 -11.35 -13.96 -0.70
C GLU A 90 -11.56 -14.53 0.71
N ASN A 91 -10.66 -15.40 1.19
CA ASN A 91 -10.74 -15.97 2.54
C ASN A 91 -10.45 -14.92 3.61
N PHE A 92 -9.43 -14.08 3.41
CA PHE A 92 -9.14 -12.94 4.27
C PHE A 92 -10.38 -12.07 4.44
N TYR A 93 -11.08 -11.72 3.36
CA TYR A 93 -12.30 -10.93 3.47
C TYR A 93 -13.48 -11.70 4.05
N ASN A 94 -13.71 -12.95 3.67
CA ASN A 94 -14.81 -13.72 4.25
C ASN A 94 -14.67 -13.81 5.78
N ASN A 95 -13.43 -13.90 6.28
CA ASN A 95 -13.13 -13.93 7.71
C ASN A 95 -13.17 -12.53 8.37
N ASN A 96 -12.89 -11.46 7.62
CA ASN A 96 -12.77 -10.10 8.17
C ASN A 96 -13.88 -9.12 7.76
N ALA A 97 -14.83 -9.49 6.91
CA ALA A 97 -15.84 -8.58 6.35
C ALA A 97 -16.71 -7.96 7.46
N PHE A 98 -17.07 -8.75 8.46
CA PHE A 98 -17.76 -8.26 9.65
C PHE A 98 -16.92 -7.18 10.36
N ARG A 99 -15.63 -7.46 10.57
CA ARG A 99 -14.69 -6.50 11.18
C ARG A 99 -14.59 -5.22 10.35
N SER A 100 -14.49 -5.30 9.02
CA SER A 100 -14.43 -4.12 8.15
C SER A 100 -15.67 -3.24 8.30
N LYS A 101 -16.87 -3.84 8.32
CA LYS A 101 -18.14 -3.11 8.53
C LYS A 101 -18.21 -2.45 9.91
N GLU A 102 -17.74 -3.15 10.92
CA GLU A 102 -17.64 -2.62 12.27
C GLU A 102 -16.67 -1.44 12.39
N LEU A 103 -15.50 -1.52 11.73
CA LEU A 103 -14.54 -0.41 11.64
C LEU A 103 -15.14 0.79 10.91
N ALA A 104 -15.90 0.55 9.83
CA ALA A 104 -16.57 1.63 9.11
C ALA A 104 -17.58 2.39 9.99
N LYS A 105 -18.25 1.73 10.95
CA LYS A 105 -19.12 2.42 11.92
C LYS A 105 -18.36 3.41 12.80
N VAL A 106 -17.10 3.11 13.15
CA VAL A 106 -16.21 4.04 13.88
C VAL A 106 -15.98 5.29 13.03
N VAL A 107 -15.66 5.12 11.75
CA VAL A 107 -15.48 6.24 10.81
C VAL A 107 -16.76 7.06 10.65
N ILE A 108 -17.90 6.41 10.43
CA ILE A 108 -19.21 7.07 10.28
C ILE A 108 -19.53 7.90 11.52
N LYS A 109 -19.27 7.38 12.72
CA LYS A 109 -19.47 8.12 13.97
C LYS A 109 -18.53 9.32 14.08
N ALA A 110 -17.30 9.20 13.60
CA ALA A 110 -16.34 10.30 13.56
C ALA A 110 -16.72 11.41 12.57
N LEU A 111 -17.59 11.11 11.60
CA LEU A 111 -18.10 12.04 10.58
C LEU A 111 -19.52 12.55 10.87
N ALA A 112 -20.10 12.21 12.02
CA ALA A 112 -21.51 12.49 12.32
C ALA A 112 -21.86 13.99 12.39
N ASP A 113 -20.87 14.85 12.62
CA ASP A 113 -20.97 16.30 12.65
C ASP A 113 -20.50 16.98 11.34
N GLU A 114 -20.19 16.20 10.30
CA GLU A 114 -19.80 16.68 8.97
C GLU A 114 -20.99 16.68 7.99
N ASP A 115 -20.76 17.17 6.76
CA ASP A 115 -21.75 17.10 5.68
C ASP A 115 -22.20 15.65 5.42
N GLU A 116 -23.51 15.47 5.22
CA GLU A 116 -24.15 14.15 5.04
C GLU A 116 -23.52 13.35 3.89
N HIS A 117 -22.98 14.01 2.86
CA HIS A 117 -22.36 13.33 1.73
C HIS A 117 -21.16 12.47 2.18
N TYR A 118 -20.39 12.89 3.18
CA TYR A 118 -19.21 12.13 3.65
C TYR A 118 -19.65 10.80 4.26
N VAL A 119 -20.64 10.85 5.14
CA VAL A 119 -21.24 9.66 5.77
C VAL A 119 -21.81 8.72 4.71
N LYS A 120 -22.54 9.27 3.72
CA LYS A 120 -23.14 8.49 2.65
C LYS A 120 -22.10 7.76 1.79
N ARG A 121 -21.00 8.42 1.42
CA ARG A 121 -19.93 7.81 0.61
C ARG A 121 -19.20 6.70 1.39
N VAL A 122 -18.91 6.92 2.67
CA VAL A 122 -18.30 5.87 3.51
C VAL A 122 -19.25 4.70 3.72
N GLN A 123 -20.55 4.93 3.91
CA GLN A 123 -21.54 3.86 4.04
C GLN A 123 -21.62 3.02 2.76
N GLN A 124 -21.70 3.65 1.58
CA GLN A 124 -21.69 2.95 0.29
C GLN A 124 -20.44 2.09 0.10
N PHE A 125 -19.27 2.62 0.50
CA PHE A 125 -18.03 1.86 0.49
C PHE A 125 -18.08 0.66 1.43
N ALA A 126 -18.57 0.85 2.66
CA ALA A 126 -18.65 -0.19 3.68
C ALA A 126 -19.61 -1.33 3.30
N ASP A 127 -20.73 -1.00 2.65
CA ASP A 127 -21.71 -1.99 2.18
C ASP A 127 -21.09 -2.95 1.15
N ASN A 128 -20.14 -2.45 0.35
CA ASN A 128 -19.46 -3.17 -0.73
C ASN A 128 -17.97 -3.43 -0.44
N VAL A 129 -17.54 -3.38 0.81
CA VAL A 129 -16.10 -3.37 1.18
C VAL A 129 -15.34 -4.59 0.67
N LYS A 130 -15.96 -5.78 0.68
CA LYS A 130 -15.37 -7.01 0.13
C LYS A 130 -15.02 -6.82 -1.35
N ASP A 131 -16.01 -6.51 -2.17
CA ASP A 131 -15.84 -6.38 -3.62
C ASP A 131 -14.90 -5.22 -3.96
N ASN A 132 -15.01 -4.11 -3.23
CA ASN A 132 -14.12 -2.96 -3.37
C ASN A 132 -12.66 -3.35 -3.18
N MET A 133 -12.35 -4.18 -2.20
CA MET A 133 -10.98 -4.56 -1.91
C MET A 133 -10.47 -5.68 -2.81
N CYS A 134 -11.25 -6.75 -3.01
CA CYS A 134 -10.87 -7.85 -3.90
C CYS A 134 -10.60 -7.35 -5.32
N SER A 135 -11.48 -6.49 -5.86
CA SER A 135 -11.27 -5.92 -7.20
C SER A 135 -10.09 -4.95 -7.27
N ALA A 136 -9.63 -4.41 -6.13
CA ALA A 136 -8.51 -3.50 -6.14
C ALA A 136 -7.14 -4.20 -6.15
N VAL A 137 -7.11 -5.49 -5.79
CA VAL A 137 -5.90 -6.34 -5.87
C VAL A 137 -5.91 -7.29 -7.06
N ASP A 138 -7.01 -7.31 -7.82
CA ASP A 138 -7.09 -8.08 -9.06
C ASP A 138 -6.31 -7.38 -10.19
N GLY A 139 -5.12 -7.92 -10.48
CA GLY A 139 -4.25 -7.42 -11.54
C GLY A 139 -4.90 -7.43 -12.93
N THR A 140 -5.88 -8.29 -13.19
CA THR A 140 -6.59 -8.33 -14.48
C THR A 140 -7.42 -7.08 -14.70
N LEU A 141 -7.91 -6.46 -13.63
CA LEU A 141 -8.67 -5.21 -13.69
C LEU A 141 -7.75 -4.00 -13.88
N ALA A 142 -6.45 -4.12 -13.63
CA ALA A 142 -5.47 -3.06 -13.87
C ALA A 142 -4.95 -3.06 -15.32
N GLU A 143 -5.25 -4.09 -16.11
CA GLU A 143 -4.84 -4.16 -17.52
C GLU A 143 -5.41 -2.98 -18.35
N PRO A 144 -4.63 -2.40 -19.30
CA PRO A 144 -3.30 -2.83 -19.76
C PRO A 144 -2.12 -2.32 -18.90
N TYR A 145 -2.39 -1.72 -17.74
CA TYR A 145 -1.39 -1.00 -16.92
C TYR A 145 -0.92 -1.79 -15.69
N ALA A 146 -1.21 -3.10 -15.63
CA ALA A 146 -0.79 -3.92 -14.49
C ALA A 146 0.74 -4.07 -14.43
N VAL A 147 1.31 -3.88 -13.24
CA VAL A 147 2.75 -3.96 -12.97
C VAL A 147 3.05 -4.92 -11.83
N VAL A 148 4.31 -5.36 -11.73
CA VAL A 148 4.79 -6.10 -10.57
C VAL A 148 4.95 -5.11 -9.40
N ASN A 149 4.17 -5.33 -8.35
CA ASN A 149 4.22 -4.52 -7.14
C ASN A 149 5.30 -5.01 -6.17
N HIS A 150 5.70 -4.14 -5.25
CA HIS A 150 6.56 -4.51 -4.11
C HIS A 150 5.92 -5.54 -3.17
N GLY A 151 4.58 -5.61 -3.13
CA GLY A 151 3.81 -6.55 -2.31
C GLY A 151 3.64 -6.11 -0.84
N ASP A 152 4.66 -5.51 -0.24
CA ASP A 152 4.57 -4.97 1.13
C ASP A 152 5.33 -3.64 1.27
N ALA A 153 4.78 -2.57 0.70
CA ALA A 153 5.31 -1.22 0.77
C ALA A 153 4.85 -0.47 2.04
N TRP A 154 4.79 -1.17 3.17
CA TRP A 154 4.34 -0.64 4.47
C TRP A 154 5.48 0.03 5.23
N THR A 155 5.19 0.91 6.19
CA THR A 155 6.14 1.66 7.03
C THR A 155 7.29 0.88 7.72
N ASN A 156 7.23 -0.44 7.85
CA ASN A 156 8.34 -1.29 8.32
C ASN A 156 9.29 -1.71 7.18
N ASN A 157 8.84 -1.65 5.93
CA ASN A 157 9.56 -1.99 4.70
C ASN A 157 9.79 -0.79 3.76
N ILE A 158 8.97 0.25 3.90
CA ILE A 158 8.98 1.59 3.31
C ILE A 158 8.19 2.51 4.28
N LEU A 159 8.88 2.97 5.33
CA LEU A 159 8.49 3.94 6.39
C LEU A 159 7.58 5.09 5.89
N PHE A 160 6.60 5.66 6.66
CA PHE A 160 5.95 7.02 6.55
C PHE A 160 4.97 7.41 7.69
N LYS A 161 4.86 8.72 8.01
CA LYS A 161 3.70 9.37 8.69
C LYS A 161 3.65 10.86 8.34
N TYR A 162 2.46 11.38 7.98
CA TYR A 162 2.23 12.81 7.78
C TYR A 162 1.04 13.34 8.55
N ASP A 163 1.14 14.59 8.98
CA ASP A 163 -0.03 15.39 9.32
C ASP A 163 -0.79 15.83 8.05
N LYS A 164 -2.00 16.34 8.24
CA LYS A 164 -2.87 16.78 7.16
C LYS A 164 -2.17 17.84 6.28
N GLU A 165 -1.46 18.80 6.88
CA GLU A 165 -0.81 19.90 6.15
C GLU A 165 0.28 19.40 5.21
N THR A 166 1.16 18.53 5.70
CA THR A 166 2.27 17.98 4.91
C THR A 166 1.75 17.14 3.75
N ARG A 167 0.74 16.30 4.00
CA ARG A 167 0.08 15.51 2.95
C ARG A 167 -0.60 16.40 1.93
N SER A 168 -1.40 17.38 2.35
CA SER A 168 -2.04 18.33 1.42
C SER A 168 -1.03 19.13 0.61
N LYS A 169 0.12 19.48 1.19
CA LYS A 169 1.17 20.24 0.51
C LYS A 169 1.94 19.43 -0.53
N TYR A 170 2.25 18.17 -0.22
CA TYR A 170 3.19 17.38 -1.03
C TYR A 170 2.54 16.24 -1.81
N TYR A 171 1.25 15.93 -1.63
CA TYR A 171 0.61 14.81 -2.31
C TYR A 171 0.82 14.84 -3.83
N ASP A 172 0.42 15.92 -4.50
CA ASP A 172 0.51 16.00 -5.96
C ASP A 172 1.97 16.01 -6.42
N GLN A 173 2.87 16.64 -5.67
CA GLN A 173 4.31 16.64 -5.94
C GLN A 173 4.88 15.22 -5.87
N LEU A 174 4.50 14.43 -4.88
CA LEU A 174 4.96 13.07 -4.67
C LEU A 174 4.47 12.12 -5.79
N ILE A 175 3.21 12.27 -6.22
CA ILE A 175 2.68 11.53 -7.38
C ILE A 175 3.41 11.93 -8.66
N HIS A 176 3.70 13.22 -8.84
CA HIS A 176 4.46 13.70 -9.97
C HIS A 176 5.91 13.16 -9.97
N GLU A 177 6.60 13.14 -8.83
CA GLU A 177 7.96 12.58 -8.72
C GLU A 177 8.02 11.07 -8.99
N TYR A 178 7.00 10.31 -8.56
CA TYR A 178 6.81 8.92 -8.94
C TYR A 178 6.74 8.80 -10.47
N TYR A 179 5.84 9.56 -11.10
CA TYR A 179 5.61 9.47 -12.55
C TYR A 179 6.81 9.94 -13.38
N GLU A 180 7.45 11.03 -12.99
CA GLU A 180 8.67 11.51 -13.64
C GLU A 180 9.79 10.47 -13.59
N THR A 181 9.91 9.76 -12.46
CA THR A 181 10.91 8.70 -12.34
C THR A 181 10.55 7.51 -13.22
N LEU A 182 9.30 7.06 -13.20
CA LEU A 182 8.81 6.00 -14.09
C LEU A 182 9.08 6.35 -15.57
N SER A 183 8.64 7.53 -15.99
CA SER A 183 8.80 8.05 -17.35
C SER A 183 10.26 8.16 -17.78
N LYS A 184 11.13 8.64 -16.87
CA LYS A 184 12.57 8.70 -17.11
C LYS A 184 13.17 7.32 -17.39
N TYR A 185 12.76 6.28 -16.66
CA TYR A 185 13.29 4.93 -16.87
C TYR A 185 12.70 4.26 -18.12
N LEU A 186 11.43 4.51 -18.46
CA LEU A 186 10.86 4.09 -19.74
C LEU A 186 11.66 4.68 -20.92
N ARG A 187 11.89 6.00 -20.91
CA ARG A 187 12.68 6.69 -21.96
C ARG A 187 14.11 6.17 -22.06
N LYS A 188 14.76 5.90 -20.93
CA LYS A 188 16.11 5.29 -20.90
C LYS A 188 16.16 3.92 -21.56
N CYS A 189 15.08 3.15 -21.48
CA CYS A 189 14.94 1.85 -22.12
C CYS A 189 14.41 1.93 -23.57
N GLY A 190 14.21 3.13 -24.11
CA GLY A 190 13.76 3.34 -25.49
C GLY A 190 12.24 3.30 -25.68
N TYR A 191 11.46 3.43 -24.61
CA TYR A 191 10.00 3.43 -24.65
C TYR A 191 9.41 4.80 -24.37
N ASP A 192 8.27 5.08 -25.00
CA ASP A 192 7.51 6.31 -24.81
C ASP A 192 6.51 6.14 -23.65
N PRO A 193 6.64 6.90 -22.53
CA PRO A 193 5.68 6.85 -21.43
C PRO A 193 4.27 7.28 -21.85
N ASP A 194 4.13 8.19 -22.81
CA ASP A 194 2.81 8.66 -23.26
C ASP A 194 2.07 7.61 -24.10
N ILE A 195 2.76 6.55 -24.52
CA ILE A 195 2.16 5.38 -25.18
C ILE A 195 1.92 4.25 -24.17
N LEU A 196 2.90 3.94 -23.32
CA LEU A 196 2.80 2.79 -22.41
C LEU A 196 1.95 3.08 -21.17
N PHE A 197 2.07 4.29 -20.61
CA PHE A 197 1.35 4.68 -19.40
C PHE A 197 1.24 6.21 -19.28
N PRO A 198 0.27 6.83 -19.96
CA PRO A 198 0.03 8.27 -19.86
C PRO A 198 -0.26 8.72 -18.42
N TYR A 199 0.03 9.97 -18.09
CA TYR A 199 -0.24 10.52 -16.75
C TYR A 199 -1.74 10.50 -16.41
N GLU A 200 -2.60 10.71 -17.41
CA GLU A 200 -4.06 10.61 -17.26
C GLU A 200 -4.47 9.19 -16.89
N ALA A 201 -3.81 8.18 -17.46
CA ALA A 201 -4.05 6.78 -17.10
C ALA A 201 -3.66 6.53 -15.64
N LEU A 202 -2.51 7.03 -15.19
CA LEU A 202 -2.12 6.97 -13.77
C LEU A 202 -3.20 7.59 -12.86
N SER A 203 -3.69 8.78 -13.21
CA SER A 203 -4.74 9.46 -12.44
C SER A 203 -6.03 8.63 -12.37
N GLN A 204 -6.42 8.00 -13.47
CA GLN A 204 -7.58 7.10 -13.52
C GLN A 204 -7.35 5.83 -12.68
N GLN A 205 -6.15 5.27 -12.69
CA GLN A 205 -5.79 4.12 -11.84
C GLN A 205 -5.90 4.49 -10.36
N PHE A 206 -5.44 5.68 -9.94
CA PHE A 206 -5.61 6.16 -8.57
C PHE A 206 -7.07 6.22 -8.14
N ILE A 207 -7.96 6.74 -9.00
CA ILE A 207 -9.40 6.78 -8.70
C ILE A 207 -9.97 5.35 -8.61
N LYS A 208 -9.65 4.50 -9.59
CA LYS A 208 -10.20 3.15 -9.69
C LYS A 208 -9.77 2.24 -8.52
N PHE A 209 -8.51 2.35 -8.11
CA PHE A 209 -7.87 1.47 -7.12
C PHE A 209 -7.70 2.13 -5.74
N GLY A 210 -7.97 3.43 -5.60
CA GLY A 210 -7.85 4.18 -4.34
C GLY A 210 -8.73 3.65 -3.20
N LYS A 211 -9.81 2.95 -3.53
CA LYS A 211 -10.64 2.20 -2.57
C LYS A 211 -9.87 1.18 -1.75
N PHE A 212 -8.76 0.63 -2.27
CA PHE A 212 -7.84 -0.21 -1.50
C PHE A 212 -7.24 0.56 -0.32
N ALA A 213 -6.78 1.79 -0.57
CA ALA A 213 -6.23 2.65 0.47
C ALA A 213 -7.28 2.97 1.54
N ALA A 214 -8.55 3.14 1.15
CA ALA A 214 -9.64 3.35 2.10
C ALA A 214 -9.93 2.13 2.98
N GLY A 215 -9.93 0.93 2.40
CA GLY A 215 -10.11 -0.29 3.19
C GLY A 215 -8.92 -0.56 4.10
N MET A 216 -7.69 -0.31 3.64
CA MET A 216 -6.52 -0.37 4.52
C MET A 216 -6.58 0.69 5.63
N ALA A 217 -7.03 1.92 5.33
CA ALA A 217 -7.20 2.98 6.33
C ALA A 217 -8.14 2.58 7.47
N LEU A 218 -9.17 1.76 7.21
CA LEU A 218 -10.02 1.20 8.26
C LEU A 218 -9.24 0.39 9.28
N TYR A 219 -8.18 -0.31 8.89
CA TYR A 219 -7.38 -1.12 9.82
C TYR A 219 -6.22 -0.32 10.43
N VAL A 220 -5.51 0.46 9.60
CA VAL A 220 -4.20 1.00 9.99
C VAL A 220 -4.27 2.27 10.83
N LEU A 221 -5.30 3.11 10.68
CA LEU A 221 -5.39 4.38 11.42
C LEU A 221 -5.49 4.16 12.94
N HIS A 222 -6.08 3.04 13.35
CA HIS A 222 -6.15 2.65 14.75
C HIS A 222 -4.78 2.28 15.33
N LEU A 223 -3.87 1.77 14.49
CA LEU A 223 -2.51 1.37 14.87
C LEU A 223 -1.62 2.58 15.15
N PHE A 224 -1.70 3.61 14.30
CA PHE A 224 -0.79 4.77 14.34
C PHE A 224 -0.98 5.71 15.55
N SER A 225 -2.01 5.47 16.35
CA SER A 225 -2.38 6.27 17.50
C SER A 225 -2.25 5.52 18.83
N ILE A 226 -1.82 4.26 18.80
CA ILE A 226 -1.56 3.45 20.01
C ILE A 226 -0.05 3.44 20.24
N GLU A 227 0.40 3.76 21.45
CA GLU A 227 1.79 3.53 21.84
C GLU A 227 2.01 2.02 22.06
N ASP A 228 3.14 1.49 21.58
CA ASP A 228 3.43 0.05 21.48
C ASP A 228 2.98 -0.76 22.72
N ALA A 229 1.89 -1.55 22.60
CA ALA A 229 1.70 -2.86 23.24
C ALA A 229 0.26 -3.44 23.15
N ASP A 230 -0.79 -2.67 22.89
CA ASP A 230 -2.16 -3.22 23.01
C ASP A 230 -2.86 -3.49 21.67
N ILE A 231 -2.39 -4.52 20.96
CA ILE A 231 -3.07 -5.07 19.78
C ILE A 231 -4.47 -5.59 20.15
N GLY A 232 -4.71 -5.98 21.41
CA GLY A 232 -6.00 -6.44 21.91
C GLY A 232 -7.10 -5.37 21.86
N ILE A 233 -6.75 -4.08 22.03
CA ILE A 233 -7.68 -2.95 21.93
C ILE A 233 -8.29 -2.84 20.52
N MET A 234 -7.56 -3.30 19.50
CA MET A 234 -7.95 -3.17 18.10
C MET A 234 -9.12 -4.07 17.71
N ASN A 235 -9.48 -5.04 18.53
CA ASN A 235 -10.62 -5.93 18.28
C ASN A 235 -11.91 -5.47 18.98
N ASP A 236 -11.85 -4.42 19.80
CA ASP A 236 -13.02 -3.90 20.53
C ASP A 236 -13.44 -2.52 20.01
N ASN A 237 -14.59 -2.47 19.33
CA ASN A 237 -15.16 -1.21 18.84
C ASN A 237 -15.53 -0.26 19.95
N THR A 238 -15.86 -0.76 21.15
CA THR A 238 -16.22 0.06 22.30
C THR A 238 -15.06 0.97 22.68
N VAL A 239 -13.84 0.40 22.72
CA VAL A 239 -12.63 1.16 22.99
C VAL A 239 -12.34 2.15 21.87
N LEU A 240 -12.51 1.76 20.61
CA LEU A 240 -12.32 2.70 19.48
C LEU A 240 -13.32 3.86 19.51
N PHE A 241 -14.58 3.60 19.91
CA PHE A 241 -15.60 4.64 20.06
C PHE A 241 -15.32 5.57 21.24
N GLU A 242 -14.84 5.03 22.37
CA GLU A 242 -14.40 5.84 23.50
C GLU A 242 -13.22 6.74 23.11
N ARG A 243 -12.25 6.18 22.39
CA ARG A 243 -11.10 6.94 21.87
C ARG A 243 -11.50 8.06 20.93
N LEU A 244 -12.52 7.87 20.09
CA LEU A 244 -13.05 8.97 19.28
C LEU A 244 -13.54 10.15 20.14
N GLN A 245 -13.99 9.91 21.38
CA GLN A 245 -14.41 10.98 22.28
C GLN A 245 -13.22 11.60 23.02
N THR A 246 -12.31 10.76 23.53
CA THR A 246 -11.24 11.16 24.45
C THR A 246 -9.95 11.62 23.75
N ASP A 247 -9.64 11.11 22.57
CA ASP A 247 -8.42 11.41 21.82
C ASP A 247 -8.71 12.29 20.59
N SER A 248 -8.48 13.59 20.77
CA SER A 248 -8.71 14.60 19.72
C SER A 248 -7.81 14.41 18.49
N PHE A 249 -6.60 13.88 18.66
CA PHE A 249 -5.67 13.64 17.57
C PHE A 249 -6.15 12.47 16.71
N TYR A 250 -6.51 11.36 17.35
CA TYR A 250 -7.09 10.20 16.68
C TYR A 250 -8.40 10.53 15.97
N ARG A 251 -9.32 11.25 16.62
CA ARG A 251 -10.57 11.73 16.00
C ARG A 251 -10.30 12.57 14.76
N SER A 252 -9.36 13.52 14.84
CA SER A 252 -9.00 14.39 13.72
C SER A 252 -8.33 13.62 12.56
N MET A 253 -7.50 12.62 12.89
CA MET A 253 -6.86 11.76 11.91
C MET A 253 -7.88 10.90 11.13
N VAL A 254 -8.80 10.23 11.82
CA VAL A 254 -9.85 9.42 11.18
C VAL A 254 -10.72 10.30 10.28
N LYS A 255 -11.24 11.40 10.84
CA LYS A 255 -12.10 12.35 10.11
C LYS A 255 -11.38 12.93 8.89
N GLY A 256 -10.17 13.48 9.07
CA GLY A 256 -9.41 14.09 7.98
C GLY A 256 -9.01 13.11 6.89
N THR A 257 -8.72 11.86 7.24
CA THR A 257 -8.36 10.84 6.24
C THR A 257 -9.54 10.48 5.36
N PHE A 258 -10.71 10.20 5.95
CA PHE A 258 -11.88 9.77 5.18
C PHE A 258 -12.55 10.92 4.42
N LYS A 259 -12.47 12.16 4.92
CA LYS A 259 -12.85 13.34 4.11
C LYS A 259 -12.00 13.47 2.86
N ASP A 260 -10.68 13.39 3.01
CA ASP A 260 -9.77 13.50 1.86
C ASP A 260 -9.95 12.36 0.84
N LEU A 261 -10.26 11.14 1.30
CA LEU A 261 -10.58 10.01 0.41
C LEU A 261 -11.86 10.26 -0.40
N VAL A 262 -12.88 10.85 0.22
CA VAL A 262 -14.12 11.23 -0.47
C VAL A 262 -13.89 12.39 -1.43
N ASP A 263 -13.20 13.45 -0.99
CA ASP A 263 -12.93 14.64 -1.81
C ASP A 263 -12.10 14.30 -3.06
N ARG A 264 -11.25 13.26 -2.98
CA ARG A 264 -10.45 12.75 -4.10
C ARG A 264 -11.15 11.66 -4.93
N ASN A 265 -12.40 11.34 -4.62
CA ASN A 265 -13.21 10.34 -5.31
C ASN A 265 -12.63 8.91 -5.26
N TYR A 266 -12.02 8.53 -4.14
CA TYR A 266 -11.52 7.16 -3.91
C TYR A 266 -12.56 6.25 -3.25
N LEU A 267 -13.58 6.84 -2.64
CA LEU A 267 -14.79 6.21 -2.11
C LEU A 267 -15.96 6.70 -2.90
#